data_AF-A0A1F3AAN1-F1
#
_entry.id   AF-A0A1F3AAN1-F1
#
_cell.length_a   1.000
_cell.length_b   1.000
_cell.length_c   1.000
_cell.angle_alpha   90.00
_cell.angle_beta   90.00
_cell.angle_gamma   90.00
#
_symmetry.space_group_name_H-M   'P 1'
#
loop_
_entity.id
_entity.type
_entity.pdbx_description
1 polymer ?
#
loop_
_entity_poly.entity_id
_entity_poly.type
_entity_poly.pdbx_seq_one_letter_code
_entity_poly.pdbx_strand_id
1 'polypeptide(L)'
;MGPAFSILGVLFLCGMLLFMLLILLMAASTKGGGGLSGRPILTAFLFSFAIALMAGPAITSTMGSTYSNEHAFRMFFGRQPGTNVKFLNNASGGGVDYSTIILSFELGQERKFETFAASARLKLSPAAKIPEAAFDVPDWWSPDDCPSAPEVFIGAPDSTWSEKWATFCVDTRRIYAYALWIE
;
A
#
# COMPACT_ATOMS: atom_id res chain seq x y z
N MET A 1 1.79 10.50 1.47
CA MET A 1 1.81 11.29 0.22
C MET A 1 2.97 12.27 0.30
N GLY A 2 4.15 11.84 -0.14
CA GLY A 2 5.30 12.74 -0.28
C GLY A 2 5.12 13.70 -1.46
N PRO A 3 5.83 14.84 -1.46
CA PRO A 3 5.67 15.92 -2.45
C PRO A 3 5.94 15.50 -3.90
N ALA A 4 6.62 14.38 -4.12
CA ALA A 4 6.94 13.86 -5.46
C ALA A 4 5.71 13.31 -6.23
N PHE A 5 4.74 12.71 -5.54
CA PHE A 5 3.51 12.20 -6.17
C PHE A 5 2.55 13.32 -6.57
N SER A 6 2.53 14.40 -5.79
CA SER A 6 1.81 15.63 -6.16
C SER A 6 2.40 16.24 -7.42
N ILE A 7 3.71 16.21 -7.60
CA ILE A 7 4.37 16.77 -8.80
C ILE A 7 4.02 15.94 -10.05
N LEU A 8 4.08 14.61 -10.00
CA LEU A 8 3.69 13.76 -11.13
C LEU A 8 2.22 13.92 -11.51
N GLY A 9 1.32 13.99 -10.52
CA GLY A 9 -0.09 14.27 -10.75
C GLY A 9 -0.33 15.65 -11.36
N VAL A 10 0.33 16.69 -10.84
CA VAL A 10 0.24 18.07 -11.36
C VAL A 10 0.83 18.17 -12.77
N LEU A 11 1.96 17.50 -13.06
CA LEU A 11 2.56 17.46 -14.39
C LEU A 11 1.65 16.75 -15.40
N PHE A 12 1.00 15.66 -14.99
CA PHE A 12 0.01 14.97 -15.83
C PHE A 12 -1.21 15.86 -16.12
N LEU A 13 -1.75 16.53 -15.10
CA LEU A 13 -2.88 17.46 -15.23
C LEU A 13 -2.51 18.66 -16.12
N CYS A 14 -1.33 19.25 -15.93
CA CYS A 14 -0.78 20.30 -16.79
C CYS A 14 -0.58 19.81 -18.23
N GLY A 15 -0.09 18.59 -18.43
CA GLY A 15 0.05 17.97 -19.75
C GLY A 15 -1.28 17.79 -20.46
N MET A 16 -2.31 17.30 -19.75
CA MET A 16 -3.66 17.18 -20.30
C MET A 16 -4.24 18.55 -20.66
N LEU A 17 -4.07 19.57 -19.81
CA LEU A 17 -4.54 20.94 -20.09
C LEU A 17 -3.83 21.57 -21.29
N LEU A 18 -2.51 21.40 -21.41
CA LEU A 18 -1.73 21.86 -22.57
C LEU A 18 -2.19 21.16 -23.86
N PHE A 19 -2.42 19.85 -23.80
CA PHE A 19 -2.95 19.09 -24.94
C PHE A 19 -4.34 19.58 -25.35
N MET A 20 -5.21 19.86 -24.38
CA MET A 20 -6.54 20.44 -24.59
C MET A 20 -6.45 21.81 -25.28
N LEU A 21 -5.53 22.66 -24.82
CA LEU A 21 -5.27 23.99 -25.39
C LEU A 21 -4.77 23.88 -26.84
N LEU A 22 -3.87 22.94 -27.13
CA LEU A 22 -3.36 22.70 -28.48
C LEU A 22 -4.47 22.24 -29.44
N ILE A 23 -5.37 21.35 -29.00
CA ILE A 23 -6.53 20.93 -29.80
C ILE A 23 -7.46 22.12 -30.08
N LEU A 24 -7.73 22.95 -29.07
CA LEU A 24 -8.57 24.16 -29.23
C LEU A 24 -7.93 25.18 -30.18
N LEU A 25 -6.61 25.38 -30.10
CA LEU A 25 -5.86 26.25 -31.00
C LEU A 25 -5.88 25.74 -32.43
N MET A 26 -5.72 24.43 -32.65
CA MET A 26 -5.85 23.83 -33.99
C MET A 26 -7.29 23.93 -34.51
N ALA A 27 -8.30 23.72 -33.66
CA ALA A 27 -9.70 23.90 -34.03
C ALA A 27 -10.01 25.36 -34.40
N ALA A 28 -9.42 26.32 -33.69
CA ALA A 28 -9.58 27.75 -33.97
C ALA A 28 -8.84 28.18 -35.25
N SER A 29 -7.66 27.63 -35.53
CA SER A 29 -6.90 27.94 -36.74
C SER A 29 -7.51 27.35 -38.02
N THR A 30 -8.37 26.34 -37.90
CA THR A 30 -9.15 25.82 -39.05
C THR A 30 -10.34 26.68 -39.46
N LYS A 31 -10.64 27.81 -38.78
CA LYS A 31 -11.63 28.79 -39.25
C LYS A 31 -11.03 29.73 -40.31
N GLY A 32 -10.75 29.14 -41.47
CA GLY A 32 -10.41 29.82 -42.71
C GLY A 32 -11.09 29.13 -43.89
N GLY A 33 -12.42 28.95 -43.82
CA GLY A 33 -13.19 28.35 -44.91
C GLY A 33 -14.36 27.52 -44.41
N GLY A 34 -15.58 27.88 -44.82
CA GLY A 34 -16.82 27.33 -44.28
C GLY A 34 -17.02 25.84 -44.52
N GLY A 35 -17.94 25.27 -43.74
CA GLY A 35 -18.47 23.93 -43.98
C GLY A 35 -18.67 23.14 -42.70
N LEU A 36 -19.94 22.87 -42.39
CA LEU A 36 -20.41 21.91 -41.39
C LEU A 36 -19.54 20.64 -41.31
N SER A 37 -18.78 20.46 -40.23
CA SER A 37 -18.36 19.12 -39.76
C SER A 37 -17.83 19.15 -38.32
N GLY A 38 -18.60 19.66 -37.37
CA GLY A 38 -18.24 19.68 -35.93
C GLY A 38 -18.22 18.32 -35.21
N ARG A 39 -18.20 17.20 -35.95
CA ARG A 39 -18.34 15.83 -35.41
C ARG A 39 -17.04 15.10 -35.02
N PRO A 40 -15.86 15.30 -35.65
CA PRO A 40 -14.66 14.53 -35.29
C PRO A 40 -13.92 15.09 -34.07
N ILE A 41 -14.04 16.40 -33.79
CA ILE A 41 -13.33 17.04 -32.67
C ILE A 41 -14.01 16.73 -31.33
N LEU A 42 -15.35 16.76 -31.30
CA LEU A 42 -16.12 16.39 -30.11
C LEU A 42 -15.94 14.91 -29.76
N THR A 43 -15.88 14.03 -30.76
CA THR A 43 -15.67 12.60 -30.55
C THR A 43 -14.25 12.30 -30.06
N ALA A 44 -13.21 12.94 -30.61
CA ALA A 44 -11.84 12.80 -30.10
C ALA A 44 -11.69 13.30 -28.65
N PHE A 45 -12.39 14.38 -28.29
CA PHE A 45 -12.43 14.89 -26.91
C PHE A 45 -13.09 13.91 -25.95
N LEU A 46 -14.27 13.39 -26.32
CA LEU A 46 -15.00 12.43 -25.50
C LEU A 46 -14.24 11.10 -25.35
N PHE A 47 -13.55 10.65 -26.39
CA PHE A 47 -12.74 9.42 -26.34
C PHE A 47 -11.52 9.58 -25.42
N SER A 48 -10.82 10.71 -25.51
CA SER A 48 -9.65 10.98 -24.65
C SER A 48 -10.04 11.17 -23.18
N PHE A 49 -11.19 11.82 -22.94
CA PHE A 49 -11.76 11.98 -21.60
C PHE A 49 -12.20 10.64 -21.03
N ALA A 50 -12.85 9.78 -21.83
CA ALA A 50 -13.26 8.44 -21.41
C ALA A 50 -12.05 7.54 -21.08
N ILE A 51 -10.97 7.59 -21.86
CA ILE A 51 -9.74 6.83 -21.58
C ILE A 51 -9.07 7.34 -20.30
N ALA A 52 -9.01 8.65 -20.08
CA ALA A 52 -8.45 9.24 -18.85
C ALA A 52 -9.28 8.88 -17.60
N LEU A 53 -10.61 8.86 -17.72
CA LEU A 53 -11.53 8.46 -16.65
C LEU A 53 -11.47 6.97 -16.33
N MET A 54 -11.18 6.13 -17.32
CA MET A 54 -11.02 4.67 -17.13
C MET A 54 -9.61 4.30 -16.64
N ALA A 55 -8.58 5.07 -17.00
CA ALA A 55 -7.19 4.81 -16.59
C ALA A 55 -6.89 5.33 -15.17
N GLY A 56 -7.53 6.43 -14.73
CA GLY A 56 -7.34 6.99 -13.38
C GLY A 56 -7.62 5.99 -12.24
N PRO A 57 -8.77 5.29 -12.25
CA PRO A 57 -9.10 4.29 -11.23
C PRO A 57 -8.22 3.03 -11.32
N ALA A 58 -7.85 2.61 -12.53
CA ALA A 58 -7.02 1.41 -12.73
C ALA A 58 -5.59 1.57 -12.20
N ILE A 59 -5.04 2.79 -12.21
CA ILE A 59 -3.70 3.06 -11.65
C ILE A 59 -3.75 3.07 -10.11
N THR A 60 -4.88 3.46 -9.50
CA THR A 60 -5.03 3.46 -8.04
C THR A 60 -5.26 2.06 -7.44
N SER A 61 -5.82 1.12 -8.20
CA SER A 61 -6.14 -0.22 -7.70
C SER A 61 -4.99 -1.23 -7.78
N THR A 62 -3.89 -0.94 -8.50
CA THR A 62 -2.77 -1.89 -8.68
C THR A 62 -1.47 -1.49 -7.99
N MET A 63 -1.44 -0.37 -7.27
CA MET A 63 -0.23 0.06 -6.56
C MET A 63 -0.25 -0.43 -5.11
N GLY A 64 0.26 -1.64 -4.89
CA GLY A 64 0.81 -2.01 -3.58
C GLY A 64 1.80 -0.94 -3.14
N SER A 65 1.65 -0.40 -1.94
CA SER A 65 2.32 0.85 -1.61
C SER A 65 3.85 0.71 -1.55
N THR A 66 4.53 1.71 -2.09
CA THR A 66 6.00 1.84 -2.23
C THR A 66 6.69 2.37 -0.96
N TYR A 67 6.32 1.91 0.23
CA TYR A 67 7.09 2.25 1.43
C TYR A 67 8.17 1.22 1.72
N SER A 68 9.33 1.67 2.19
CA SER A 68 10.45 0.77 2.50
C SER A 68 10.09 -0.17 3.66
N ASN A 69 10.66 -1.37 3.64
CA ASN A 69 10.48 -2.37 4.69
C ASN A 69 10.81 -1.81 6.08
N GLU A 70 11.85 -0.98 6.17
CA GLU A 70 12.31 -0.33 7.39
C GLU A 70 11.27 0.65 7.93
N HIS A 71 10.60 1.39 7.04
CA HIS A 71 9.56 2.33 7.44
C HIS A 71 8.36 1.59 8.01
N ALA A 72 7.86 0.58 7.30
CA ALA A 72 6.74 -0.23 7.75
C ALA A 72 7.07 -0.95 9.08
N PHE A 73 8.29 -1.49 9.22
CA PHE A 73 8.78 -2.06 10.47
C PHE A 73 8.75 -1.05 11.61
N ARG A 74 9.21 0.17 11.36
CA ARG A 74 9.23 1.23 12.37
C ARG A 74 7.83 1.65 12.78
N MET A 75 6.90 1.76 11.85
CA MET A 75 5.50 2.07 12.14
C MET A 75 4.84 0.97 12.98
N PHE A 76 5.13 -0.30 12.66
CA PHE A 76 4.61 -1.44 13.41
C PHE A 76 5.24 -1.55 14.81
N PHE A 77 6.57 -1.59 14.91
CA PHE A 77 7.27 -1.88 16.16
C PHE A 77 7.62 -0.65 17.00
N GLY A 78 7.39 0.56 16.49
CA GLY A 78 7.77 1.80 17.16
C GLY A 78 9.28 2.04 17.27
N ARG A 79 10.10 1.27 16.53
CA ARG A 79 11.56 1.32 16.60
C ARG A 79 12.22 0.94 15.29
N GLN A 80 13.47 1.37 15.10
CA GLN A 80 14.27 0.99 13.93
C GLN A 80 14.60 -0.52 13.96
N PRO A 81 14.67 -1.17 12.78
CA PRO A 81 15.14 -2.55 12.68
C PRO A 81 16.61 -2.63 13.09
N GLY A 82 16.97 -3.72 13.78
CA GLY A 82 18.38 -4.03 14.07
C GLY A 82 19.08 -4.62 12.83
N THR A 83 20.41 -4.69 12.87
CA THR A 83 21.21 -5.31 11.79
C THR A 83 20.95 -6.80 11.59
N ASN A 84 20.26 -7.43 12.53
CA ASN A 84 19.88 -8.84 12.51
C ASN A 84 18.46 -9.09 11.97
N VAL A 85 17.81 -8.05 11.43
CA VAL A 85 16.51 -8.13 10.75
C VAL A 85 16.78 -8.21 9.26
N LYS A 86 16.34 -9.30 8.63
CA LYS A 86 16.40 -9.46 7.17
C LYS A 86 14.98 -9.47 6.63
N PHE A 87 14.61 -8.41 5.93
CA PHE A 87 13.28 -8.30 5.34
C PHE A 87 13.11 -9.29 4.19
N LEU A 88 11.96 -9.95 4.17
CA LEU A 88 11.59 -10.87 3.09
C LEU A 88 10.62 -10.17 2.15
N ASN A 89 9.44 -9.83 2.65
CA ASN A 89 8.40 -9.14 1.89
C ASN A 89 7.67 -8.13 2.76
N ASN A 90 7.14 -7.08 2.13
CA ASN A 90 6.14 -6.22 2.71
C ASN A 90 4.96 -6.03 1.76
N ALA A 91 3.80 -5.79 2.34
CA ALA A 91 2.69 -5.16 1.65
C ALA A 91 2.11 -4.11 2.59
N SER A 92 1.73 -2.99 2.00
CA SER A 92 1.05 -1.94 2.72
C SER A 92 0.00 -1.34 1.82
N GLY A 93 -1.21 -1.19 2.35
CA GLY A 93 -2.34 -0.54 1.71
C GLY A 93 -2.55 0.86 2.28
N GLY A 94 -3.26 1.71 1.54
CA GLY A 94 -3.67 3.04 2.00
C GLY A 94 -2.61 4.14 1.81
N GLY A 95 -3.08 5.38 1.65
CA GLY A 95 -2.29 6.54 1.22
C GLY A 95 -1.10 6.93 2.12
N VAL A 96 -1.25 7.98 2.94
CA VAL A 96 -0.13 8.53 3.75
C VAL A 96 0.09 7.75 5.03
N ASP A 97 -0.97 7.12 5.55
CA ASP A 97 -1.04 6.72 6.95
C ASP A 97 -1.08 5.21 7.17
N TYR A 98 -0.93 4.40 6.11
CA TYR A 98 -1.14 2.94 6.08
C TYR A 98 -2.55 2.54 6.54
N SER A 99 -3.41 2.10 5.63
CA SER A 99 -4.63 1.39 6.03
C SER A 99 -4.30 0.01 6.60
N THR A 100 -3.23 -0.62 6.09
CA THR A 100 -2.80 -1.97 6.46
C THR A 100 -1.29 -2.09 6.36
N ILE A 101 -0.65 -2.77 7.33
CA ILE A 101 0.76 -3.17 7.30
C ILE A 101 0.85 -4.69 7.36
N ILE A 102 1.51 -5.29 6.40
CA ILE A 102 1.80 -6.72 6.34
C ILE A 102 3.29 -6.89 6.11
N LEU A 103 3.97 -7.56 7.03
CA LEU A 103 5.43 -7.70 7.04
C LEU A 103 5.83 -9.15 7.23
N SER A 104 6.85 -9.57 6.48
CA SER A 104 7.58 -10.80 6.73
C SER A 104 9.08 -10.54 6.80
N PHE A 105 9.73 -11.07 7.83
CA PHE A 105 11.18 -10.90 8.02
C PHE A 105 11.78 -12.06 8.82
N GLU A 106 13.08 -12.28 8.62
CA GLU A 106 13.86 -13.25 9.39
C GLU A 106 14.57 -12.55 10.54
N LEU A 107 14.66 -13.26 11.66
CA LEU A 107 15.45 -12.83 12.80
C LEU A 107 16.54 -13.85 13.13
N GLY A 108 17.76 -13.36 13.31
CA GLY A 108 18.89 -14.22 13.68
C GLY A 108 18.76 -14.92 15.05
N GLN A 109 17.87 -14.47 15.94
CA GLN A 109 17.69 -15.02 17.30
C GLN A 109 16.25 -14.84 17.82
N GLU A 110 15.59 -15.92 18.21
CA GLU A 110 14.20 -15.94 18.74
C GLU A 110 13.96 -15.01 19.93
N ARG A 111 14.85 -15.01 20.94
CA ARG A 111 14.75 -14.15 22.15
C ARG A 111 14.60 -12.65 21.86
N LYS A 112 14.99 -12.19 20.67
CA LYS A 112 14.86 -10.79 20.29
C LYS A 112 13.45 -10.45 19.80
N PHE A 113 12.65 -11.44 19.40
CA PHE A 113 11.27 -11.22 18.98
C PHE A 113 10.38 -10.74 20.13
N GLU A 114 10.48 -11.33 21.32
CA GLU A 114 9.74 -10.86 22.51
C GLU A 114 10.02 -9.37 22.80
N THR A 115 11.25 -8.92 22.58
CA THR A 115 11.61 -7.50 22.76
C THR A 115 10.91 -6.61 21.72
N PHE A 116 10.78 -7.09 20.47
CA PHE A 116 10.03 -6.40 19.44
C PHE A 116 8.53 -6.39 19.76
N ALA A 117 7.97 -7.53 20.15
CA ALA A 117 6.58 -7.66 20.56
C ALA A 117 6.24 -6.70 21.72
N ALA A 118 7.09 -6.64 22.75
CA ALA A 118 6.94 -5.70 23.85
C ALA A 118 6.99 -4.23 23.40
N SER A 119 7.92 -3.88 22.50
CA SER A 119 8.02 -2.52 21.93
C SER A 119 6.74 -2.13 21.17
N ALA A 120 6.16 -3.10 20.48
CA ALA A 120 4.90 -2.99 19.76
C ALA A 120 3.65 -3.08 20.65
N ARG A 121 3.80 -3.21 21.98
CA ARG A 121 2.74 -3.43 22.98
C ARG A 121 1.89 -4.68 22.73
N LEU A 122 2.48 -5.69 22.08
CA LEU A 122 1.84 -6.99 21.87
C LEU A 122 2.00 -7.87 23.11
N LYS A 123 1.00 -8.70 23.38
CA LYS A 123 1.00 -9.69 24.45
C LYS A 123 0.79 -11.06 23.85
N LEU A 124 1.43 -12.07 24.45
CA LEU A 124 1.22 -13.46 24.04
C LEU A 124 -0.27 -13.82 24.19
N SER A 125 -0.85 -14.33 23.10
CA SER A 125 -2.24 -14.76 23.07
C SER A 125 -2.34 -16.22 23.50
N PRO A 126 -3.23 -16.54 24.45
CA PRO A 126 -3.49 -17.92 24.84
C PRO A 126 -4.24 -18.73 23.76
N ALA A 127 -4.78 -18.07 22.73
CA ALA A 127 -5.64 -18.71 21.74
C ALA A 127 -4.88 -19.51 20.67
N ALA A 128 -3.54 -19.38 20.57
CA ALA A 128 -2.62 -20.04 19.62
C ALA A 128 -2.99 -19.99 18.12
N LYS A 129 -4.15 -19.43 17.78
CA LYS A 129 -4.62 -19.24 16.42
C LYS A 129 -4.34 -17.81 16.01
N ILE A 130 -3.74 -17.69 14.84
CA ILE A 130 -3.61 -16.43 14.13
C ILE A 130 -5.04 -15.91 13.89
N PRO A 131 -5.37 -14.66 14.27
CA PRO A 131 -6.66 -14.09 13.96
C PRO A 131 -6.90 -14.16 12.44
N GLU A 132 -8.09 -14.58 12.02
CA GLU A 132 -8.49 -14.45 10.63
C GLU A 132 -8.44 -12.95 10.30
N ALA A 133 -7.46 -12.55 9.48
CA ALA A 133 -7.31 -11.16 9.08
C ALA A 133 -8.56 -10.75 8.30
N ALA A 134 -9.16 -9.62 8.68
CA ALA A 134 -10.47 -9.24 8.15
C ALA A 134 -10.48 -9.03 6.63
N PHE A 135 -9.36 -8.72 5.96
CA PHE A 135 -9.34 -8.41 4.52
C PHE A 135 -7.97 -8.66 3.83
N ASP A 136 -8.02 -8.93 2.51
CA ASP A 136 -6.96 -8.97 1.47
C ASP A 136 -5.51 -9.03 1.98
N VAL A 137 -5.11 -10.22 2.44
CA VAL A 137 -3.70 -10.55 2.64
C VAL A 137 -3.06 -10.96 1.30
N PRO A 138 -1.81 -10.56 1.01
CA PRO A 138 -1.10 -10.96 -0.20
C PRO A 138 -0.90 -12.48 -0.28
N ASP A 139 -0.86 -13.02 -1.50
CA ASP A 139 -0.70 -14.47 -1.75
C ASP A 139 0.55 -15.10 -1.11
N TRP A 140 1.61 -14.31 -0.88
CA TRP A 140 2.84 -14.78 -0.22
C TRP A 140 2.72 -14.87 1.30
N TRP A 141 1.60 -14.43 1.86
CA TRP A 141 1.30 -14.43 3.27
C TRP A 141 0.24 -15.48 3.55
N SER A 142 0.60 -16.51 4.29
CA SER A 142 -0.36 -17.53 4.74
C SER A 142 -0.10 -17.91 6.19
N PRO A 143 -1.14 -17.98 7.04
CA PRO A 143 -1.01 -18.53 8.38
C PRO A 143 -0.64 -20.02 8.35
N ASP A 144 -0.92 -20.73 7.25
CA ASP A 144 -0.57 -22.14 7.06
C ASP A 144 0.94 -22.36 6.82
N ASP A 145 1.69 -21.32 6.47
CA ASP A 145 3.16 -21.37 6.33
C ASP A 145 3.88 -21.51 7.69
N CYS A 146 3.11 -21.56 8.79
CA CYS A 146 3.58 -21.67 10.17
C CYS A 146 3.04 -22.96 10.84
N PRO A 147 3.46 -24.16 10.41
CA PRO A 147 2.88 -25.43 10.86
C PRO A 147 3.22 -25.81 12.30
N SER A 148 4.32 -25.29 12.86
CA SER A 148 4.68 -25.44 14.26
C SER A 148 3.90 -24.43 15.11
N ALA A 149 3.32 -24.89 16.23
CA ALA A 149 2.43 -24.14 17.12
C ALA A 149 2.88 -22.66 17.28
N PRO A 150 2.23 -21.71 16.58
CA PRO A 150 2.72 -20.35 16.52
C PRO A 150 2.51 -19.66 17.86
N GLU A 151 3.56 -19.05 18.39
CA GLU A 151 3.37 -18.03 19.42
C GLU A 151 2.80 -16.80 18.74
N VAL A 152 1.52 -16.53 18.99
CA VAL A 152 0.81 -15.37 18.44
C VAL A 152 0.79 -14.28 19.49
N PHE A 153 1.34 -13.11 19.15
CA PHE A 153 1.34 -11.93 19.99
C PHE A 153 0.31 -10.94 19.45
N ILE A 154 -0.66 -10.54 20.27
CA ILE A 154 -1.76 -9.66 19.89
C ILE A 154 -1.66 -8.34 20.68
N GLY A 155 -1.85 -7.22 19.99
CA GLY A 155 -1.95 -5.90 20.58
C GLY A 155 -3.40 -5.55 20.86
N ALA A 156 -3.64 -4.80 21.95
CA ALA A 156 -4.93 -4.17 22.14
C ALA A 156 -5.12 -3.06 21.09
N PRO A 157 -6.36 -2.80 20.64
CA PRO A 157 -6.64 -1.63 19.81
C PRO A 157 -6.16 -0.35 20.49
N ASP A 158 -5.55 0.55 19.74
CA ASP A 158 -5.09 1.86 20.23
C ASP A 158 -5.62 3.01 19.35
N SER A 159 -5.09 4.22 19.44
CA SER A 159 -5.55 5.35 18.61
C SER A 159 -5.16 5.26 17.13
N THR A 160 -4.37 4.24 16.77
CA THR A 160 -3.72 4.11 15.47
C THR A 160 -4.12 2.79 14.80
N TRP A 161 -4.16 1.71 15.56
CA TRP A 161 -4.41 0.36 15.06
C TRP A 161 -5.71 -0.20 15.65
N SER A 162 -6.63 -0.60 14.77
CA SER A 162 -7.82 -1.38 15.13
C SER A 162 -7.43 -2.81 15.48
N GLU A 163 -6.47 -3.36 14.74
CA GLU A 163 -5.94 -4.70 14.93
C GLU A 163 -4.43 -4.69 14.79
N LYS A 164 -3.76 -5.47 15.62
CA LYS A 164 -2.31 -5.63 15.55
C LYS A 164 -1.90 -6.96 16.11
N TRP A 165 -1.13 -7.72 15.36
CA TRP A 165 -0.57 -8.97 15.86
C TRP A 165 0.69 -9.35 15.10
N ALA A 166 1.51 -10.20 15.72
CA ALA A 166 2.68 -10.79 15.09
C ALA A 166 2.89 -12.22 15.58
N THR A 167 3.50 -13.06 14.76
CA THR A 167 3.81 -14.43 15.11
C THR A 167 5.21 -14.81 14.65
N PHE A 168 5.87 -15.68 15.42
CA PHE A 168 7.16 -16.25 15.10
C PHE A 168 7.01 -17.73 14.74
N CYS A 169 7.43 -18.07 13.53
CA CYS A 169 7.47 -19.43 13.02
C CYS A 169 8.84 -20.02 13.29
N VAL A 170 8.89 -20.96 14.25
CA VAL A 170 10.15 -21.53 14.76
C VAL A 170 10.93 -22.24 13.65
N ASP A 171 10.24 -23.04 12.82
CA ASP A 171 10.89 -23.87 11.78
C ASP A 171 11.58 -23.03 10.70
N THR A 172 10.93 -21.94 10.27
CA THR A 172 11.43 -21.08 9.19
C THR A 172 12.20 -19.88 9.72
N ARG A 173 12.17 -19.64 11.05
CA ARG A 173 12.66 -18.42 11.72
C ARG A 173 12.09 -17.13 11.12
N ARG A 174 10.90 -17.23 10.55
CA ARG A 174 10.18 -16.10 9.95
C ARG A 174 9.24 -15.50 10.96
N ILE A 175 9.13 -14.19 10.92
CA ILE A 175 8.12 -13.44 11.65
C ILE A 175 7.13 -12.90 10.65
N TYR A 176 5.85 -13.16 10.92
CA TYR A 176 4.74 -12.54 10.20
C TYR A 176 4.11 -11.50 11.12
N ALA A 177 3.96 -10.27 10.64
CA ALA A 177 3.35 -9.19 11.39
C ALA A 177 2.26 -8.51 10.55
N TYR A 178 1.13 -8.19 11.20
CA TYR A 178 -0.06 -7.62 10.59
C TYR A 178 -0.62 -6.50 11.47
N ALA A 179 -0.92 -5.34 10.88
CA ALA A 179 -1.66 -4.27 11.53
C ALA A 179 -2.70 -3.67 10.60
N LEU A 180 -3.87 -3.33 11.14
CA LEU A 180 -4.97 -2.67 10.46
C LEU A 180 -5.27 -1.34 11.13
N TRP A 181 -5.43 -0.29 10.35
CA TRP A 181 -5.71 1.07 10.84
C TRP A 181 -7.17 1.21 11.29
N ILE A 182 -7.46 2.22 12.12
CA ILE A 182 -8.82 2.60 12.50
C ILE A 182 -9.38 3.56 11.44
N GLU A 183 -10.36 3.13 10.67
CA GLU A 183 -11.10 4.00 9.72
C GLU A 183 -11.78 5.20 10.40
#